data_AF-A0A2S5NCD6-F1
#
_entry.id   AF-A0A2S5NCD6-F1
#
_cell.length_a   1.000
_cell.length_b   1.000
_cell.length_c   1.000
_cell.angle_alpha   90.00
_cell.angle_beta   90.00
_cell.angle_gamma   90.00
#
_symmetry.space_group_name_H-M   'P 1'
#
loop_
_entity.id
_entity.type
_entity.pdbx_description
1 polymer ?
#
loop_
_entity_poly.entity_id
_entity_poly.type
_entity_poly.pdbx_seq_one_letter_code
_entity_poly.pdbx_strand_id
1 'polypeptide(L)'
;QLRPDGNSGLLVSSIAAFKEYQLTKAWVWEHQALTRARWIAGDASIGSAFEQVRVEVLSQQRDSQTLKKSVIEMREKMRASHKPHVGQFDIKHDAGGIIDVEFLVQFLVLAHAKKHSELSENIGNIALLRLLASLNIIEVQAAESVVIAYREYRKMQHSLKLQGVTHSRVETISVAAHVQAVKELWKQVFV
;
A
#
# COMPACT_ATOMS: atom_id res chain seq x y z
N GLN A 1 6.64 -8.40 -12.50
CA GLN A 1 7.71 -8.91 -11.61
C GLN A 1 8.29 -7.69 -10.88
N LEU A 2 8.57 -7.76 -9.58
CA LEU A 2 8.93 -6.59 -8.73
C LEU A 2 10.44 -6.48 -8.40
N ARG A 3 11.29 -7.29 -9.04
CA ARG A 3 12.75 -7.17 -8.89
C ARG A 3 13.28 -5.97 -9.68
N PRO A 4 14.47 -5.43 -9.36
CA PRO A 4 15.12 -4.40 -10.15
C PRO A 4 15.11 -4.72 -11.64
N ASP A 5 14.75 -3.74 -12.47
CA ASP A 5 14.60 -3.86 -13.93
C ASP A 5 13.54 -4.90 -14.41
N GLY A 6 12.66 -5.34 -13.49
CA GLY A 6 11.53 -6.20 -13.79
C GLY A 6 11.94 -7.52 -14.45
N ASN A 7 11.33 -7.85 -15.59
CA ASN A 7 11.62 -9.09 -16.30
C ASN A 7 13.02 -9.10 -16.94
N SER A 8 13.56 -7.93 -17.25
CA SER A 8 14.85 -7.77 -17.95
C SER A 8 16.05 -7.76 -17.00
N GLY A 9 15.81 -7.60 -15.69
CA GLY A 9 16.85 -7.60 -14.67
C GLY A 9 17.32 -9.00 -14.26
N LEU A 10 18.53 -9.04 -13.68
CA LEU A 10 19.11 -10.24 -13.08
C LEU A 10 18.16 -10.84 -12.04
N LEU A 11 18.10 -12.18 -11.98
CA LEU A 11 17.23 -12.89 -11.04
C LEU A 11 17.60 -12.62 -9.57
N VAL A 12 18.90 -12.41 -9.31
CA VAL A 12 19.46 -12.12 -7.99
C VAL A 12 20.29 -10.84 -8.08
N SER A 13 20.22 -10.00 -7.05
CA SER A 13 21.01 -8.78 -6.94
C SER A 13 21.76 -8.78 -5.61
N SER A 14 22.99 -8.27 -5.60
CA SER A 14 23.69 -7.99 -4.34
C SER A 14 22.98 -6.86 -3.58
N ILE A 15 23.18 -6.77 -2.26
CA ILE A 15 22.61 -5.67 -1.45
C ILE A 15 23.09 -4.30 -1.97
N ALA A 16 24.36 -4.20 -2.38
CA ALA A 16 24.91 -2.96 -2.93
C ALA A 16 24.20 -2.56 -4.25
N ALA A 17 24.00 -3.50 -5.18
CA ALA A 17 23.30 -3.22 -6.43
C ALA A 17 21.81 -2.89 -6.20
N PHE A 18 21.16 -3.58 -5.25
CA PHE A 18 19.79 -3.28 -4.85
C PHE A 18 19.67 -1.88 -4.26
N LYS A 19 20.57 -1.49 -3.35
CA LYS A 19 20.62 -0.14 -2.77
C LYS A 19 20.77 0.93 -3.85
N GLU A 20 21.77 0.78 -4.71
CA GLU A 20 22.01 1.72 -5.81
C GLU A 20 20.76 1.88 -6.68
N TYR A 21 20.17 0.77 -7.12
CA TYR A 21 18.94 0.80 -7.91
C TYR A 21 17.80 1.54 -7.21
N GLN A 22 17.53 1.22 -5.95
CA GLN A 22 16.42 1.82 -5.20
C GLN A 22 16.61 3.32 -4.95
N LEU A 23 17.86 3.79 -4.83
CA LEU A 23 18.16 5.20 -4.59
C LEU A 23 18.24 6.04 -5.87
N THR A 24 18.66 5.46 -7.00
CA THR A 24 18.98 6.26 -8.20
C THR A 24 18.08 6.00 -9.40
N LYS A 25 17.38 4.85 -9.46
CA LYS A 25 16.61 4.44 -10.66
C LYS A 25 15.16 4.09 -10.39
N ALA A 26 14.84 3.60 -9.19
CA ALA A 26 13.52 3.09 -8.88
C ALA A 26 12.42 4.16 -8.96
N TRP A 27 11.28 3.78 -9.51
CA TRP A 27 10.10 4.63 -9.59
C TRP A 27 9.37 4.69 -8.25
N VAL A 28 8.56 5.74 -8.05
CA VAL A 28 7.74 5.90 -6.82
C VAL A 28 6.87 4.68 -6.53
N TRP A 29 6.28 4.05 -7.56
CA TRP A 29 5.45 2.85 -7.38
C TRP A 29 6.26 1.64 -6.89
N GLU A 30 7.56 1.57 -7.20
CA GLU A 30 8.45 0.54 -6.66
C GLU A 30 8.75 0.79 -5.18
N HIS A 31 8.94 2.05 -4.78
CA HIS A 31 9.02 2.42 -3.36
C HIS A 31 7.72 2.13 -2.62
N GLN A 32 6.55 2.32 -3.25
CA GLN A 32 5.27 1.90 -2.68
C GLN A 32 5.24 0.38 -2.43
N ALA A 33 5.67 -0.43 -3.40
CA ALA A 33 5.77 -1.87 -3.23
C ALA A 33 6.78 -2.25 -2.12
N LEU A 34 7.87 -1.50 -2.00
CA LEU A 34 8.92 -1.70 -1.00
C LEU A 34 8.43 -1.50 0.44
N THR A 35 7.39 -0.69 0.68
CA THR A 35 6.77 -0.55 2.02
C THR A 35 6.25 -1.88 2.58
N ARG A 36 5.93 -2.84 1.71
CA ARG A 36 5.42 -4.16 2.07
C ARG A 36 6.47 -5.26 2.00
N ALA A 37 7.68 -4.93 1.55
CA ALA A 37 8.77 -5.89 1.51
C ALA A 37 9.29 -6.15 2.93
N ARG A 38 9.74 -7.38 3.18
CA ARG A 38 10.45 -7.77 4.39
C ARG A 38 11.34 -8.94 4.07
N TRP A 39 12.44 -9.06 4.79
CA TRP A 39 13.21 -10.29 4.79
C TRP A 39 12.37 -11.45 5.37
N ILE A 40 12.42 -12.63 4.72
CA ILE A 40 11.61 -13.80 5.12
C ILE A 40 12.43 -15.07 5.34
N ALA A 41 13.62 -15.18 4.75
CA ALA A 41 14.46 -16.37 4.81
C ALA A 41 15.88 -16.07 4.33
N GLY A 42 16.84 -16.90 4.75
CA GLY A 42 18.24 -16.84 4.33
C GLY A 42 19.17 -16.51 5.50
N ASP A 43 20.31 -15.90 5.18
CA ASP A 43 21.26 -15.43 6.18
C ASP A 43 20.75 -14.15 6.88
N ALA A 44 20.84 -14.11 8.21
CA ALA A 44 20.32 -13.01 9.02
C ALA A 44 21.09 -11.69 8.82
N SER A 45 22.39 -11.75 8.51
CA SER A 45 23.19 -10.55 8.23
C SER A 45 22.76 -9.90 6.92
N ILE A 46 22.43 -10.70 5.90
CA ILE A 46 21.82 -10.21 4.65
C ILE A 46 20.45 -9.59 4.93
N GLY A 47 19.64 -10.23 5.77
CA GLY A 47 18.34 -9.69 6.18
C GLY A 47 18.46 -8.33 6.86
N SER A 48 19.38 -8.19 7.81
CA SER A 48 19.66 -6.91 8.46
C SER A 48 20.12 -5.84 7.46
N ALA A 49 21.02 -6.19 6.53
CA ALA A 49 21.50 -5.25 5.52
C ALA A 49 20.38 -4.81 4.56
N PHE A 50 19.49 -5.74 4.16
CA PHE A 50 18.30 -5.42 3.37
C PHE A 50 17.38 -4.44 4.11
N GLU A 51 17.07 -4.69 5.38
CA GLU A 51 16.17 -3.82 6.16
C GLU A 51 16.77 -2.42 6.33
N GLN A 52 18.09 -2.28 6.52
CA GLN A 52 18.76 -0.98 6.55
C GLN A 52 18.55 -0.19 5.25
N VAL A 53 18.77 -0.84 4.10
CA VAL A 53 18.53 -0.22 2.78
C VAL A 53 17.05 0.13 2.62
N ARG A 54 16.15 -0.75 3.04
CA ARG A 54 14.70 -0.52 2.94
C ARG A 54 14.29 0.73 3.73
N VAL A 55 14.72 0.84 4.99
CA VAL A 55 14.43 1.99 5.85
C VAL A 55 15.03 3.28 5.28
N GLU A 56 16.26 3.23 4.77
CA GLU A 56 16.91 4.36 4.09
C GLU A 56 16.08 4.84 2.89
N VAL A 57 15.64 3.92 2.03
CA VAL A 57 14.82 4.24 0.86
C VAL A 57 13.47 4.82 1.27
N LEU A 58 12.78 4.24 2.26
CA LEU A 58 11.48 4.75 2.70
C LEU A 58 11.60 6.12 3.37
N SER A 59 12.70 6.40 4.06
CA SER A 59 12.93 7.64 4.82
C SER A 59 13.53 8.78 3.97
N GLN A 60 13.62 8.61 2.65
CA GLN A 60 14.05 9.68 1.75
C GLN A 60 13.13 10.91 1.85
N GLN A 61 13.72 12.09 1.69
CA GLN A 61 12.95 13.33 1.58
C GLN A 61 12.23 13.36 0.24
N ARG A 62 10.92 13.62 0.28
CA ARG A 62 10.08 13.73 -0.91
C ARG A 62 9.30 15.02 -0.86
N ASP A 63 9.13 15.64 -2.02
CA ASP A 63 8.11 16.67 -2.17
C ASP A 63 6.73 16.00 -2.08
N SER A 64 5.91 16.44 -1.13
CA SER A 64 4.63 15.79 -0.83
C SER A 64 3.65 15.90 -2.00
N GLN A 65 3.67 17.00 -2.77
CA GLN A 65 2.74 17.20 -3.88
C GLN A 65 3.09 16.33 -5.08
N THR A 66 4.37 16.23 -5.40
CA THR A 66 4.89 15.36 -6.46
C THR A 66 4.61 13.89 -6.12
N LEU A 67 4.90 13.46 -4.89
CA LEU A 67 4.59 12.11 -4.42
C LEU A 67 3.09 11.82 -4.52
N LYS A 68 2.25 12.73 -4.01
CA LYS A 68 0.79 12.63 -4.05
C LYS A 68 0.28 12.43 -5.48
N LYS A 69 0.73 13.26 -6.41
CA LYS A 69 0.38 13.19 -7.82
C LYS A 69 0.77 11.84 -8.44
N SER A 70 2.02 11.38 -8.23
CA SER A 70 2.49 10.10 -8.78
C SER A 70 1.67 8.90 -8.27
N VAL A 71 1.29 8.90 -6.99
CA VAL A 71 0.46 7.84 -6.39
C VAL A 71 -0.95 7.82 -6.99
N ILE A 72 -1.58 8.99 -7.14
CA ILE A 72 -2.92 9.11 -7.75
C ILE A 72 -2.87 8.67 -9.22
N GLU A 73 -1.92 9.16 -10.00
CA GLU A 73 -1.79 8.82 -11.42
C GLU A 73 -1.63 7.30 -11.63
N MET A 74 -0.79 6.67 -10.81
CA MET A 74 -0.62 5.21 -10.85
C MET A 74 -1.93 4.50 -10.46
N ARG A 75 -2.64 4.98 -9.44
CA ARG A 75 -3.90 4.38 -8.99
C ARG A 75 -4.99 4.47 -10.05
N GLU A 76 -5.14 5.62 -10.69
CA GLU A 76 -6.13 5.84 -11.75
C GLU A 76 -5.80 5.01 -12.99
N LYS A 77 -4.51 4.88 -13.36
CA LYS A 77 -4.09 3.96 -14.43
C LYS A 77 -4.50 2.51 -14.13
N MET A 78 -4.34 2.06 -12.89
CA MET A 78 -4.82 0.73 -12.47
C MET A 78 -6.35 0.62 -12.44
N ARG A 79 -7.06 1.72 -12.17
CA ARG A 79 -8.53 1.74 -12.18
C ARG A 79 -9.08 1.69 -13.59
N ALA A 80 -8.47 2.39 -14.54
CA ALA A 80 -8.89 2.45 -15.93
C ALA A 80 -8.85 1.08 -16.65
N SER A 81 -8.00 0.15 -16.18
CA SER A 81 -7.96 -1.23 -16.68
C SER A 81 -9.01 -2.15 -16.02
N HIS A 82 -9.79 -1.65 -15.08
CA HIS A 82 -10.88 -2.35 -14.40
C HIS A 82 -12.24 -1.79 -14.82
N LYS A 83 -13.17 -2.66 -15.21
CA LYS A 83 -14.53 -2.25 -15.59
C LYS A 83 -15.47 -2.38 -14.38
N PRO A 84 -16.19 -1.31 -13.99
CA PRO A 84 -17.15 -1.38 -12.90
C PRO A 84 -18.38 -2.22 -13.29
N HIS A 85 -19.06 -2.76 -12.29
CA HIS A 85 -20.26 -3.57 -12.47
C HIS A 85 -21.44 -2.94 -11.73
N VAL A 86 -22.54 -2.68 -12.43
CA VAL A 86 -23.72 -2.05 -11.82
C VAL A 86 -24.29 -2.95 -10.73
N GLY A 87 -24.52 -2.40 -9.53
CA GLY A 87 -25.07 -3.12 -8.38
C GLY A 87 -24.09 -4.03 -7.64
N GLN A 88 -22.87 -4.20 -8.15
CA GLN A 88 -21.81 -4.97 -7.50
C GLN A 88 -20.61 -4.08 -7.17
N PHE A 89 -19.88 -4.47 -6.14
CA PHE A 89 -18.64 -3.84 -5.73
C PHE A 89 -17.50 -4.86 -5.77
N ASP A 90 -16.47 -4.59 -6.57
CA ASP A 90 -15.21 -5.34 -6.52
C ASP A 90 -14.41 -4.87 -5.30
N ILE A 91 -14.39 -5.71 -4.26
CA ILE A 91 -13.76 -5.42 -2.96
C ILE A 91 -12.29 -5.00 -3.11
N LYS A 92 -11.62 -5.42 -4.18
CA LYS A 92 -10.21 -5.15 -4.38
C LYS A 92 -9.98 -3.89 -5.21
N HIS A 93 -10.63 -3.76 -6.36
CA HIS A 93 -10.24 -2.81 -7.41
C HIS A 93 -11.09 -1.55 -7.47
N ASP A 94 -12.33 -1.58 -6.98
CA ASP A 94 -13.22 -0.42 -7.04
C ASP A 94 -12.78 0.67 -6.05
N ALA A 95 -13.23 1.90 -6.31
CA ALA A 95 -12.96 3.04 -5.44
C ALA A 95 -13.55 2.81 -4.04
N GLY A 96 -12.72 2.94 -3.01
CA GLY A 96 -13.04 2.57 -1.63
C GLY A 96 -12.72 1.12 -1.26
N GLY A 97 -12.07 0.36 -2.16
CA GLY A 97 -11.67 -1.04 -1.94
C GLY A 97 -10.31 -1.22 -1.28
N ILE A 98 -9.85 -2.47 -1.21
CA ILE A 98 -8.57 -2.88 -0.59
C ILE A 98 -7.39 -2.11 -1.19
N ILE A 99 -7.33 -1.95 -2.51
CA ILE A 99 -6.19 -1.28 -3.17
C ILE A 99 -6.12 0.19 -2.77
N ASP A 100 -7.26 0.89 -2.59
CA ASP A 100 -7.25 2.29 -2.15
C ASP A 100 -6.68 2.41 -0.72
N VAL A 101 -7.01 1.48 0.18
CA VAL A 101 -6.42 1.42 1.52
C VAL A 101 -4.91 1.15 1.46
N GLU A 102 -4.47 0.22 0.59
CA GLU A 102 -3.05 -0.07 0.41
C GLU A 102 -2.28 1.15 -0.11
N PHE A 103 -2.83 1.86 -1.10
CA PHE A 103 -2.23 3.08 -1.66
C PHE A 103 -2.19 4.22 -0.64
N LEU A 104 -3.24 4.38 0.17
CA LEU A 104 -3.28 5.34 1.28
C LEU A 104 -2.13 5.12 2.27
N VAL A 105 -2.03 3.89 2.78
CA VAL A 105 -0.98 3.54 3.76
C VAL A 105 0.42 3.70 3.14
N GLN A 106 0.61 3.23 1.91
CA GLN A 106 1.89 3.36 1.20
C GLN A 106 2.31 4.81 1.01
N PHE A 107 1.38 5.67 0.59
CA PHE A 107 1.63 7.10 0.44
C PHE A 107 2.03 7.73 1.78
N LEU A 108 1.23 7.49 2.83
CA LEU A 108 1.47 8.09 4.15
C LEU A 108 2.80 7.62 4.75
N VAL A 109 3.18 6.35 4.56
CA VAL A 109 4.52 5.86 4.94
C VAL A 109 5.60 6.64 4.19
N LEU A 110 5.54 6.72 2.85
CA LEU A 110 6.56 7.41 2.05
C LEU A 110 6.64 8.92 2.33
N ALA A 111 5.53 9.54 2.71
CA ALA A 111 5.45 10.97 3.01
C ALA A 111 6.00 11.30 4.40
N HIS A 112 5.86 10.39 5.38
CA HIS A 112 6.13 10.68 6.79
C HIS A 112 7.27 9.87 7.42
N ALA A 113 7.76 8.79 6.79
CA ALA A 113 8.80 7.91 7.37
C ALA A 113 10.12 8.64 7.69
N LYS A 114 10.46 9.71 6.96
CA LYS A 114 11.63 10.55 7.30
C LYS A 114 11.54 11.17 8.70
N LYS A 115 10.34 11.58 9.11
CA LYS A 115 10.07 12.24 10.40
C LYS A 115 9.71 11.22 11.49
N HIS A 116 9.08 10.12 11.10
CA HIS A 116 8.56 9.06 11.96
C HIS A 116 9.10 7.72 11.48
N SER A 117 10.29 7.34 11.94
CA SER A 117 10.99 6.14 11.46
C SER A 117 10.22 4.85 11.75
N GLU A 118 9.38 4.82 12.78
CA GLU A 118 8.48 3.72 13.13
C GLU A 118 7.46 3.39 12.01
N LEU A 119 7.15 4.34 11.11
CA LEU A 119 6.30 4.08 9.94
C LEU A 119 6.99 3.21 8.88
N SER A 120 8.31 3.07 8.95
CA SER A 120 9.05 2.19 8.04
C SER A 120 8.88 0.71 8.40
N GLU A 121 8.31 0.37 9.56
CA GLU A 121 8.10 -1.02 9.96
C GLU A 121 7.03 -1.74 9.12
N ASN A 122 7.27 -3.01 8.78
CA ASN A 122 6.31 -3.83 8.05
C ASN A 122 5.37 -4.58 9.01
N ILE A 123 4.52 -3.81 9.71
CA ILE A 123 3.54 -4.32 10.70
C ILE A 123 2.14 -4.54 10.12
N GLY A 124 1.98 -4.30 8.81
CA GLY A 124 0.71 -4.47 8.07
C GLY A 124 -0.23 -3.27 8.17
N ASN A 125 -1.16 -3.17 7.20
CA ASN A 125 -1.99 -1.97 7.00
C ASN A 125 -2.81 -1.56 8.22
N ILE A 126 -3.38 -2.52 8.96
CA ILE A 126 -4.21 -2.21 10.13
C ILE A 126 -3.38 -1.55 11.23
N ALA A 127 -2.20 -2.10 11.52
CA ALA A 127 -1.32 -1.55 12.53
C ALA A 127 -0.74 -0.21 12.08
N LEU A 128 -0.37 -0.07 10.80
CA LEU A 128 0.11 1.19 10.23
C LEU A 128 -0.97 2.29 10.26
N LEU A 129 -2.24 1.99 9.95
CA LEU A 129 -3.34 2.97 10.06
C LEU A 129 -3.50 3.50 11.49
N ARG A 130 -3.41 2.61 12.48
CA ARG A 130 -3.48 3.00 13.89
C ARG A 130 -2.26 3.79 14.35
N LEU A 131 -1.08 3.41 13.86
CA LEU A 131 0.16 4.16 14.12
C LEU A 131 0.08 5.58 13.53
N LEU A 132 -0.35 5.71 12.28
CA LEU A 132 -0.59 7.01 11.62
C LEU A 132 -1.56 7.89 12.43
N ALA A 133 -2.63 7.31 12.97
CA ALA A 133 -3.54 8.01 13.87
C ALA A 133 -2.89 8.42 15.20
N SER A 134 -2.13 7.55 15.85
CA SER A 134 -1.43 7.88 17.10
C SER A 134 -0.38 9.00 16.93
N LEU A 135 0.16 9.15 15.72
CA LEU A 135 1.08 10.22 15.34
C LEU A 135 0.37 11.50 14.88
N ASN A 136 -0.97 11.54 14.96
CA ASN A 136 -1.82 12.65 14.51
C ASN A 136 -1.64 13.01 13.02
N ILE A 137 -1.25 12.03 12.19
CA ILE A 137 -1.12 12.21 10.73
C ILE A 137 -2.49 12.10 10.05
N ILE A 138 -3.37 11.25 10.59
CA ILE A 138 -4.77 11.11 10.18
C ILE A 138 -5.65 11.09 11.44
N GLU A 139 -6.94 11.40 11.28
CA GLU A 139 -7.88 11.36 12.40
C GLU A 139 -8.08 9.92 12.92
N VAL A 140 -8.12 9.76 14.25
CA VAL A 140 -8.31 8.46 14.92
C VAL A 140 -9.60 7.76 14.46
N GLN A 141 -10.70 8.51 14.36
CA GLN A 141 -12.00 7.95 13.96
C GLN A 141 -12.02 7.49 12.49
N ALA A 142 -11.40 8.28 11.61
CA ALA A 142 -11.24 7.92 10.20
C ALA A 142 -10.36 6.67 10.03
N ALA A 143 -9.24 6.60 10.77
CA ALA A 143 -8.35 5.44 10.76
C ALA A 143 -9.07 4.17 11.21
N GLU A 144 -9.80 4.19 12.34
CA GLU A 144 -10.48 3.00 12.84
C GLU A 144 -11.63 2.56 11.90
N SER A 145 -12.35 3.50 11.29
CA SER A 145 -13.38 3.19 10.28
C SER A 145 -12.78 2.45 9.08
N VAL A 146 -11.60 2.88 8.61
CA VAL A 146 -10.88 2.22 7.50
C VAL A 146 -10.25 0.90 7.93
N VAL A 147 -9.79 0.76 9.18
CA VAL A 147 -9.33 -0.52 9.75
C VAL A 147 -10.45 -1.56 9.73
N ILE A 148 -11.66 -1.19 10.17
CA ILE A 148 -12.83 -2.06 10.14
C ILE A 148 -13.16 -2.45 8.70
N ALA A 149 -13.23 -1.48 7.78
CA ALA A 149 -13.46 -1.73 6.37
C ALA A 149 -12.44 -2.72 5.77
N TYR A 150 -11.14 -2.47 5.98
CA TYR A 150 -10.08 -3.33 5.46
C TYR A 150 -10.17 -4.75 6.02
N ARG A 151 -10.47 -4.91 7.32
CA ARG A 151 -10.64 -6.23 7.94
C ARG A 151 -11.80 -7.00 7.32
N GLU A 152 -12.95 -6.37 7.17
CA GLU A 152 -14.13 -7.01 6.57
C GLU A 152 -13.88 -7.37 5.10
N TYR A 153 -13.25 -6.49 4.33
CA TYR A 153 -12.85 -6.78 2.95
C TYR A 153 -11.92 -8.00 2.85
N ARG A 154 -10.93 -8.12 3.73
CA ARG A 154 -10.03 -9.28 3.77
C ARG A 154 -10.78 -10.56 4.14
N LYS A 155 -11.68 -10.50 5.12
CA LYS A 155 -12.53 -11.63 5.51
C LYS A 155 -13.43 -12.10 4.36
N MET A 156 -14.13 -11.18 3.69
CA MET A 156 -14.95 -11.49 2.51
C MET A 156 -14.11 -12.07 1.37
N GLN A 157 -12.96 -11.47 1.07
CA GLN A 157 -12.04 -11.99 0.06
C GLN A 157 -11.57 -13.42 0.37
N HIS A 158 -11.25 -13.72 1.63
CA HIS A 158 -10.86 -15.07 2.04
C HIS A 158 -12.01 -16.06 1.88
N SER A 159 -13.22 -15.69 2.29
CA SER A 159 -14.42 -16.52 2.12
C SER A 159 -14.72 -16.84 0.65
N LEU A 160 -14.74 -15.82 -0.21
CA LEU A 160 -14.99 -15.99 -1.66
C LEU A 160 -13.94 -16.88 -2.34
N LYS A 161 -12.67 -16.77 -1.94
CA LYS A 161 -11.61 -17.66 -2.44
C LYS A 161 -11.82 -19.12 -2.05
N LEU A 162 -12.26 -19.38 -0.81
CA LEU A 162 -12.56 -20.74 -0.35
C LEU A 162 -13.74 -21.36 -1.12
N GLN A 163 -14.66 -20.53 -1.61
CA GLN A 163 -15.78 -20.94 -2.46
C GLN A 163 -15.40 -21.12 -3.94
N GLY A 164 -14.13 -20.93 -4.30
CA GLY A 164 -13.66 -21.03 -5.69
C GLY A 164 -14.07 -19.85 -6.58
N VAL A 165 -14.61 -18.77 -5.99
CA VAL A 165 -15.02 -17.58 -6.74
C VAL A 165 -13.77 -16.82 -7.20
N THR A 166 -13.65 -16.60 -8.51
CA THR A 166 -12.50 -15.93 -9.13
C THR A 166 -12.54 -14.41 -8.98
N HIS A 167 -13.74 -13.82 -8.90
CA HIS A 167 -13.95 -12.38 -8.77
C HIS A 167 -14.50 -12.03 -7.37
N SER A 168 -13.76 -11.22 -6.61
CA SER A 168 -14.15 -10.82 -5.25
C SER A 168 -15.22 -9.72 -5.23
N ARG A 169 -16.39 -10.00 -5.82
CA ARG A 169 -17.51 -9.07 -5.93
C ARG A 169 -18.60 -9.38 -4.92
N VAL A 170 -19.19 -8.32 -4.36
CA VAL A 170 -20.32 -8.40 -3.42
C VAL A 170 -21.37 -7.36 -3.78
N GLU A 171 -22.56 -7.47 -3.21
CA GLU A 171 -23.60 -6.45 -3.35
C GLU A 171 -23.13 -5.12 -2.77
N THR A 172 -23.19 -4.03 -3.54
CA THR A 172 -22.67 -2.72 -3.13
C THR A 172 -23.30 -2.23 -1.81
N ILE A 173 -24.59 -2.50 -1.60
CA ILE A 173 -25.31 -2.05 -0.41
C ILE A 173 -24.76 -2.68 0.88
N SER A 174 -24.28 -3.91 0.82
CA SER A 174 -23.73 -4.65 1.97
C SER A 174 -22.44 -4.04 2.52
N VAL A 175 -21.74 -3.22 1.72
CA VAL A 175 -20.45 -2.61 2.07
C VAL A 175 -20.45 -1.09 1.95
N ALA A 176 -21.61 -0.45 1.72
CA ALA A 176 -21.69 0.98 1.41
C ALA A 176 -21.02 1.88 2.46
N ALA A 177 -21.19 1.58 3.75
CA ALA A 177 -20.55 2.33 4.84
C ALA A 177 -19.02 2.20 4.81
N HIS A 178 -18.49 1.01 4.54
CA HIS A 178 -17.05 0.76 4.41
C HIS A 178 -16.46 1.49 3.21
N VAL A 179 -17.16 1.46 2.07
CA VAL A 179 -16.75 2.18 0.85
C VAL A 179 -16.68 3.67 1.12
N GLN A 180 -17.68 4.23 1.79
CA GLN A 180 -17.71 5.65 2.12
C GLN A 180 -16.57 6.05 3.06
N ALA A 181 -16.28 5.26 4.10
CA ALA A 181 -15.19 5.53 5.03
C ALA A 181 -13.82 5.59 4.31
N VAL A 182 -13.54 4.65 3.41
CA VAL A 182 -12.30 4.64 2.64
C VAL A 182 -12.24 5.81 1.67
N LYS A 183 -13.34 6.15 0.99
CA LYS A 183 -13.40 7.29 0.07
C LYS A 183 -13.21 8.63 0.79
N GLU A 184 -13.75 8.77 2.00
CA GLU A 184 -13.59 9.98 2.79
C GLU A 184 -12.14 10.17 3.22
N LEU A 185 -11.49 9.13 3.76
CA LEU A 185 -10.06 9.20 4.10
C LEU A 185 -9.20 9.44 2.84
N TRP A 186 -9.55 8.80 1.72
CA TRP A 186 -8.89 9.07 0.43
C TRP A 186 -8.96 10.55 0.08
N LYS A 187 -10.14 11.15 0.16
CA LYS A 187 -10.34 12.57 -0.10
C LYS A 187 -9.52 13.44 0.85
N GLN A 188 -9.58 13.21 2.16
CA GLN A 188 -8.82 13.99 3.15
C GLN A 188 -7.29 13.95 2.91
N VAL A 189 -6.77 12.81 2.46
CA VAL A 189 -5.34 12.64 2.22
C VAL A 189 -4.92 13.22 0.87
N PHE A 190 -5.70 13.01 -0.19
CA PHE A 190 -5.31 13.29 -1.57
C PHE A 190 -5.91 14.58 -2.17
N VAL A 191 -6.99 15.11 -1.62
CA VAL A 191 -7.71 16.31 -2.13
C VAL A 191 -7.57 17.44 -1.12
#